data_AF-A0A0C2DVW9-F1
#
_entry.id   AF-A0A0C2DVW9-F1
#
_cell.length_a   1.000
_cell.length_b   1.000
_cell.length_c   1.000
_cell.angle_alpha   90.00
_cell.angle_beta   90.00
_cell.angle_gamma   90.00
#
_symmetry.space_group_name_H-M   'P 1'
#
loop_
_entity.id
_entity.type
_entity.pdbx_description
1 polymer ?
#
loop_
_entity_poly.entity_id
_entity_poly.type
_entity_poly.pdbx_seq_one_letter_code
_entity_poly.pdbx_strand_id
1 'polypeptide(L)'
;MKRRLGCLCVFDQTTPGLGTFYLNKEAHGKKIAAYRQLIIDKVTQFLQDADLPKNEKKTASDVDEIIDLETKLANITVVEGDRRNPNELYNLRRLSDMQNLMPLVNWTRYFHSISPAVVHDYFASNPEIIIVEIDFMRRSALTDNEELEITDLLLSIDPRVITNYVYLQYASNWDGEMGERYEDINLVNNFR
;
A
#
# COMPACT_ATOMS: atom_id res chain seq x y z
N MET A 1 -2.45 40.94 -0.73
CA MET A 1 -3.10 39.71 -1.27
C MET A 1 -2.45 38.52 -0.55
N LYS A 2 -3.04 38.04 0.55
CA LYS A 2 -2.52 36.87 1.27
C LYS A 2 -2.73 35.65 0.39
N ARG A 3 -1.67 35.09 -0.19
CA ARG A 3 -1.72 33.72 -0.71
C ARG A 3 -2.09 32.85 0.49
N ARG A 4 -3.32 32.34 0.55
CA ARG A 4 -3.59 31.17 1.38
C ARG A 4 -2.63 30.12 0.85
N LEU A 5 -1.67 29.69 1.67
CA LEU A 5 -1.03 28.40 1.46
C LEU A 5 -2.16 27.38 1.53
N GLY A 6 -2.77 27.09 0.38
CA GLY A 6 -3.79 26.07 0.26
C GLY A 6 -3.11 24.74 0.54
N CYS A 7 -3.63 23.98 1.49
CA CYS A 7 -3.25 22.59 1.64
C CYS A 7 -3.67 21.87 0.35
N LEU A 8 -2.70 21.35 -0.39
CA LEU A 8 -2.95 20.60 -1.61
C LEU A 8 -2.99 19.12 -1.28
N CYS A 9 -3.91 18.37 -1.89
CA CYS A 9 -3.93 16.92 -1.76
C CYS A 9 -2.78 16.34 -2.59
N VAL A 10 -2.01 15.45 -1.98
CA VAL A 10 -0.86 14.79 -2.61
C VAL A 10 -1.16 13.29 -2.68
N PHE A 11 -0.97 12.71 -3.86
CA PHE A 11 -1.04 11.28 -4.11
C PHE A 11 0.35 10.78 -4.45
N ASP A 12 0.71 9.65 -3.86
CA ASP A 12 1.99 9.01 -4.07
C ASP A 12 1.77 7.49 -4.10
N GLN A 13 2.76 6.77 -4.60
CA GLN A 13 2.84 5.33 -4.43
C GLN A 13 2.98 4.97 -2.94
N THR A 14 2.51 3.78 -2.57
CA THR A 14 2.80 3.23 -1.24
C THR A 14 4.11 2.46 -1.27
N THR A 15 4.81 2.39 -0.14
CA THR A 15 5.95 1.49 0.04
C THR A 15 5.44 0.15 0.60
N PRO A 16 5.69 -0.99 -0.06
CA PRO A 16 5.39 -2.32 0.50
C PRO A 16 6.16 -2.56 1.80
N GLY A 17 5.75 -3.55 2.62
CA GLY A 17 6.28 -3.75 3.98
C GLY A 17 7.81 -3.80 4.09
N LEU A 18 8.48 -4.49 3.15
CA LEU A 18 9.95 -4.50 3.03
C LEU A 18 10.51 -3.64 1.88
N GLY A 19 9.66 -2.90 1.17
CA GLY A 19 10.05 -2.04 0.05
C GLY A 19 10.93 -2.74 -0.98
N THR A 20 12.09 -2.17 -1.25
CA THR A 20 13.02 -2.63 -2.29
C THR A 20 13.75 -3.93 -1.94
N PHE A 21 13.67 -4.42 -0.69
CA PHE A 21 14.28 -5.71 -0.32
C PHE A 21 13.66 -6.88 -1.09
N TYR A 22 12.43 -6.74 -1.59
CA TYR A 22 11.79 -7.74 -2.45
C TYR A 22 12.44 -7.88 -3.83
N LEU A 23 13.13 -6.85 -4.32
CA LEU A 23 13.73 -6.82 -5.66
C LEU A 23 14.98 -7.71 -5.77
N ASN A 24 15.63 -8.02 -4.65
CA ASN A 24 16.80 -8.88 -4.61
C ASN A 24 16.65 -10.00 -3.57
N LYS A 25 15.97 -11.07 -3.98
CA LYS A 25 15.71 -12.25 -3.14
C LYS A 25 16.99 -12.98 -2.72
N GLU A 26 18.05 -12.95 -3.53
CA GLU A 26 19.32 -13.59 -3.18
C GLU A 26 20.02 -12.87 -2.04
N ALA A 27 20.06 -11.53 -2.09
CA ALA A 27 20.67 -10.71 -1.04
C ALA A 27 19.81 -10.60 0.22
N HIS A 28 18.47 -10.65 0.08
CA HIS A 28 17.54 -10.34 1.17
C HIS A 28 16.59 -11.49 1.55
N GLY A 29 16.80 -12.70 1.04
CA GLY A 29 15.94 -13.85 1.31
C GLY A 29 15.77 -14.16 2.80
N LYS A 30 16.82 -13.96 3.60
CA LYS A 30 16.75 -14.10 5.08
C LYS A 30 15.79 -13.07 5.70
N LYS A 31 15.81 -11.82 5.23
CA LYS A 31 14.91 -10.76 5.72
C LYS A 31 13.46 -11.04 5.32
N ILE A 32 13.25 -11.48 4.07
CA ILE A 32 11.91 -11.86 3.59
C ILE A 32 11.37 -13.04 4.40
N ALA A 33 12.19 -14.05 4.69
CA ALA A 33 11.79 -15.18 5.51
C ALA A 33 11.46 -14.79 6.96
N ALA A 34 12.25 -13.89 7.57
CA ALA A 34 11.97 -13.36 8.90
C ALA A 34 10.67 -12.55 8.95
N TYR A 35 10.43 -11.68 7.95
CA TYR A 35 9.18 -10.93 7.85
C TYR A 35 7.97 -11.83 7.62
N ARG A 36 8.11 -12.86 6.78
CA ARG A 36 7.09 -13.90 6.62
C ARG A 36 6.76 -14.55 7.96
N GLN A 37 7.77 -14.92 8.75
CA GLN A 37 7.56 -15.51 10.07
C GLN A 37 6.86 -14.53 11.02
N LEU A 38 7.28 -13.26 11.01
CA LEU A 38 6.64 -12.20 11.79
C LEU A 38 5.13 -12.10 11.50
N ILE A 39 4.73 -12.11 10.23
CA ILE A 39 3.30 -12.05 9.88
C ILE A 39 2.56 -13.31 10.37
N ILE A 40 3.15 -14.49 10.21
CA ILE A 40 2.54 -15.75 10.70
C ILE A 40 2.33 -15.69 12.21
N ASP A 41 3.32 -15.23 12.96
CA ASP A 41 3.25 -15.13 14.42
C ASP A 41 2.16 -14.13 14.84
N LYS A 42 2.09 -12.96 14.19
CA LYS A 42 1.03 -11.97 14.42
C LYS A 42 -0.36 -12.53 14.15
N VAL A 43 -0.57 -13.16 12.99
CA VAL A 43 -1.87 -13.76 12.64
C VAL A 43 -2.24 -14.87 13.62
N THR A 44 -1.27 -15.69 14.03
CA THR A 44 -1.48 -16.74 15.03
C THR A 44 -1.88 -16.17 16.38
N GLN A 45 -1.28 -15.05 16.79
CA GLN A 45 -1.63 -14.34 18.02
C GLN A 45 -3.04 -13.72 17.93
N PHE A 46 -3.41 -13.12 16.79
CA PHE A 46 -4.77 -12.61 16.57
C PHE A 46 -5.83 -13.71 16.67
N LEU A 47 -5.59 -14.87 16.04
CA LEU A 47 -6.51 -16.01 16.12
C LEU A 47 -6.63 -16.53 17.56
N GLN A 48 -5.53 -16.52 18.31
CA GLN A 48 -5.55 -16.91 19.72
C GLN A 48 -6.37 -15.95 20.58
N ASP A 49 -6.16 -14.64 20.43
CA ASP A 49 -6.88 -13.64 21.21
C ASP A 49 -8.38 -13.60 20.88
N ALA A 50 -8.76 -14.01 19.66
CA ALA A 50 -10.14 -14.13 19.22
C ALA A 50 -10.79 -15.49 19.52
N ASP A 51 -10.08 -16.42 20.19
CA ASP A 51 -10.52 -17.80 20.44
C ASP A 51 -10.95 -18.56 19.15
N LEU A 52 -10.22 -18.32 18.06
CA LEU A 52 -10.46 -18.93 16.75
C LEU A 52 -9.50 -20.10 16.48
N PRO A 53 -9.93 -21.10 15.69
CA PRO A 53 -9.09 -22.25 15.39
C PRO A 53 -7.85 -21.84 14.58
N LYS A 54 -6.69 -22.27 15.06
CA LYS A 54 -5.41 -22.09 14.37
C LYS A 54 -5.24 -23.16 13.28
N ASN A 55 -5.05 -22.72 12.05
CA ASN A 55 -4.68 -23.61 10.94
C ASN A 55 -3.36 -23.12 10.35
N GLU A 56 -2.26 -23.60 10.90
CA GLU A 56 -0.90 -23.16 10.54
C GLU A 56 -0.62 -23.29 9.04
N LYS A 57 -1.07 -24.36 8.39
CA LYS A 57 -0.88 -24.56 6.95
C LYS A 57 -1.62 -23.50 6.14
N LYS A 58 -2.86 -23.19 6.52
CA LYS A 58 -3.66 -22.15 5.85
C LYS A 58 -3.07 -20.77 6.10
N THR A 59 -2.70 -20.46 7.35
CA THR A 59 -2.06 -19.19 7.71
C THR A 59 -0.77 -18.99 6.93
N ALA A 60 0.11 -20.00 6.88
CA ALA A 60 1.34 -19.94 6.09
C ALA A 60 1.07 -19.67 4.60
N SER A 61 0.09 -20.38 4.01
CA SER A 61 -0.30 -20.18 2.61
C SER A 61 -0.86 -18.77 2.35
N ASP A 62 -1.68 -18.24 3.26
CA ASP A 62 -2.25 -16.90 3.11
C ASP A 62 -1.19 -15.81 3.24
N VAL A 63 -0.20 -16.02 4.13
CA VAL A 63 0.94 -15.12 4.26
C VAL A 63 1.83 -15.19 3.03
N ASP A 64 2.03 -16.36 2.42
CA ASP A 64 2.78 -16.49 1.16
C ASP A 64 2.15 -15.69 0.03
N GLU A 65 0.82 -15.65 -0.07
CA GLU A 65 0.09 -14.82 -1.03
C GLU A 65 0.26 -13.32 -0.75
N ILE A 66 0.33 -12.91 0.53
CA ILE A 66 0.62 -11.51 0.91
C ILE A 66 2.04 -11.12 0.50
N ILE A 67 3.03 -11.99 0.74
CA ILE A 67 4.42 -11.76 0.34
C ILE A 67 4.55 -11.67 -1.19
N ASP A 68 3.82 -12.50 -1.94
CA ASP A 68 3.77 -12.42 -3.41
C ASP A 68 3.14 -11.09 -3.89
N LEU A 69 2.03 -10.66 -3.28
CA LEU A 69 1.43 -9.35 -3.53
C LEU A 69 2.42 -8.22 -3.24
N GLU A 70 3.07 -8.20 -2.08
CA GLU A 70 4.05 -7.16 -1.73
C GLU A 70 5.26 -7.17 -2.68
N THR A 71 5.69 -8.35 -3.15
CA THR A 71 6.76 -8.48 -4.14
C THR A 71 6.36 -7.87 -5.48
N LYS A 72 5.14 -8.17 -5.95
CA LYS A 72 4.60 -7.58 -7.20
C LYS A 72 4.43 -6.07 -7.07
N LEU A 73 3.94 -5.59 -5.92
CA LEU A 73 3.86 -4.17 -5.63
C LEU A 73 5.25 -3.51 -5.65
N ALA A 74 6.27 -4.14 -5.06
CA ALA A 74 7.63 -3.62 -5.06
C ALA A 74 8.21 -3.47 -6.47
N ASN A 75 7.90 -4.42 -7.37
CA ASN A 75 8.37 -4.36 -8.77
C ASN A 75 7.79 -3.18 -9.56
N ILE A 76 6.56 -2.75 -9.24
CA ILE A 76 5.89 -1.63 -9.92
C ILE A 76 6.11 -0.29 -9.20
N THR A 77 6.70 -0.33 -8.01
CA THR A 77 7.02 0.85 -7.19
C THR A 77 8.33 1.46 -7.67
N VAL A 78 8.34 2.77 -7.93
CA VAL A 78 9.56 3.48 -8.32
C VAL A 78 10.53 3.54 -7.13
N VAL A 79 11.78 3.13 -7.33
CA VAL A 79 12.80 3.12 -6.28
C VAL A 79 13.14 4.58 -5.90
N GLU A 80 13.29 4.88 -4.60
CA GLU A 80 13.63 6.24 -4.12
C GLU A 80 14.87 6.85 -4.80
N GLY A 81 15.83 6.02 -5.21
CA GLY A 81 17.02 6.44 -5.94
C GLY A 81 16.74 7.08 -7.30
N ASP A 82 15.62 6.73 -7.92
CA ASP A 82 15.17 7.28 -9.22
C ASP A 82 14.27 8.51 -9.03
N ARG A 83 13.74 8.72 -7.82
CA ARG A 83 12.91 9.86 -7.42
C ARG A 83 13.73 11.13 -7.12
N ARG A 84 14.76 11.38 -7.92
CA ARG A 84 15.75 12.47 -7.67
C ARG A 84 15.45 13.76 -8.42
N ASN A 85 14.57 13.74 -9.42
CA ASN A 85 14.21 14.93 -10.19
C ASN A 85 12.93 15.57 -9.62
N PRO A 86 13.01 16.69 -8.88
CA PRO A 86 11.84 17.30 -8.26
C PRO A 86 10.79 17.79 -9.28
N ASN A 87 11.20 18.04 -10.53
CA ASN A 87 10.29 18.44 -11.59
C ASN A 87 9.42 17.26 -12.08
N GLU A 88 9.92 16.02 -12.00
CA GLU A 88 9.16 14.82 -12.35
C GLU A 88 8.19 14.42 -11.24
N LEU A 89 8.48 14.81 -9.99
CA LEU A 89 7.64 14.57 -8.81
C LEU A 89 6.48 15.57 -8.64
N TYR A 90 6.47 16.67 -9.40
CA TYR A 90 5.44 17.70 -9.32
C TYR A 90 4.45 17.59 -10.50
N ASN A 91 3.60 16.57 -10.48
CA ASN A 91 2.55 16.43 -11.50
C ASN A 91 1.24 17.07 -11.03
N LEU A 92 1.06 18.35 -11.33
CA LEU A 92 -0.18 19.07 -11.02
C LEU A 92 -1.33 18.58 -11.92
N ARG A 93 -2.40 18.09 -11.29
CA ARG A 93 -3.60 17.55 -11.95
C ARG A 93 -4.87 18.10 -11.30
N ARG A 94 -6.01 17.89 -11.96
CA ARG A 94 -7.32 18.10 -11.34
C ARG A 94 -7.76 16.81 -10.68
N LEU A 95 -8.50 16.90 -9.57
CA LEU A 95 -9.04 15.71 -8.89
C LEU A 95 -9.84 14.79 -9.83
N SER A 96 -10.55 15.37 -10.80
CA SER A 96 -11.28 14.63 -11.84
C SER A 96 -10.39 13.71 -12.69
N ASP A 97 -9.10 14.03 -12.84
CA ASP A 97 -8.16 13.24 -13.65
C ASP A 97 -7.89 11.87 -13.01
N MET A 98 -8.05 11.74 -11.69
CA MET A 98 -7.87 10.49 -10.94
C MET A 98 -8.79 9.39 -11.46
N GLN A 99 -10.00 9.73 -11.92
CA GLN A 99 -10.92 8.75 -12.48
C GLN A 99 -10.39 8.17 -13.80
N ASN A 100 -9.64 8.93 -14.59
CA ASN A 100 -9.03 8.42 -15.82
C ASN A 100 -7.78 7.60 -15.53
N LEU A 101 -6.98 8.02 -14.55
CA LEU A 101 -5.74 7.36 -14.16
C LEU A 101 -6.00 6.02 -13.45
N MET A 102 -6.91 5.98 -12.48
CA MET A 102 -7.23 4.79 -11.69
C MET A 102 -8.75 4.65 -11.50
N PRO A 103 -9.50 4.19 -12.50
CA PRO A 103 -10.97 4.10 -12.40
C PRO A 103 -11.48 2.91 -11.59
N LEU A 104 -10.61 2.05 -11.06
CA LEU A 104 -11.02 1.04 -10.08
C LEU A 104 -11.59 1.66 -8.81
N VAL A 105 -11.18 2.89 -8.50
CA VAL A 105 -11.63 3.63 -7.33
C VAL A 105 -12.69 4.63 -7.75
N ASN A 106 -13.84 4.62 -7.06
CA ASN A 106 -14.77 5.73 -7.11
C ASN A 106 -14.23 6.84 -6.19
N TRP A 107 -13.44 7.74 -6.76
CA TRP A 107 -12.72 8.78 -6.00
C TRP A 107 -13.65 9.70 -5.22
N THR A 108 -14.79 10.10 -5.80
CA THR A 108 -15.80 10.90 -5.08
C THR A 108 -16.30 10.19 -3.84
N ARG A 109 -16.70 8.92 -3.97
CA ARG A 109 -17.16 8.11 -2.83
C ARG A 109 -16.05 7.91 -1.80
N TYR A 110 -14.83 7.63 -2.26
CA TYR A 110 -13.67 7.44 -1.41
C TYR A 110 -13.43 8.68 -0.53
N PHE A 111 -13.30 9.86 -1.14
CA PHE A 111 -13.07 11.10 -0.40
C PHE A 111 -14.22 11.41 0.56
N HIS A 112 -15.47 11.19 0.16
CA HIS A 112 -16.61 11.37 1.07
C HIS A 112 -16.57 10.42 2.27
N SER A 113 -16.03 9.20 2.12
CA SER A 113 -15.93 8.23 3.22
C SER A 113 -14.78 8.50 4.19
N ILE A 114 -13.67 9.05 3.73
CA ILE A 114 -12.48 9.26 4.59
C ILE A 114 -12.36 10.69 5.13
N SER A 115 -13.15 11.63 4.61
CA SER A 115 -13.01 13.04 4.94
C SER A 115 -14.24 13.61 5.67
N PRO A 116 -14.03 14.58 6.59
CA PRO A 116 -15.13 15.28 7.24
C PRO A 116 -16.05 16.00 6.25
N ALA A 117 -17.35 16.08 6.55
CA ALA A 117 -18.34 16.73 5.67
C ALA A 117 -17.99 18.17 5.29
N VAL A 118 -17.29 18.91 6.16
CA VAL A 118 -16.86 20.30 5.91
C VAL A 118 -15.92 20.46 4.71
N VAL A 119 -15.24 19.40 4.27
CA VAL A 119 -14.36 19.43 3.08
C VAL A 119 -14.98 18.79 1.84
N HIS A 120 -16.23 18.33 1.89
CA HIS A 120 -16.88 17.70 0.73
C HIS A 120 -17.06 18.69 -0.43
N ASP A 121 -17.46 19.94 -0.14
CA ASP A 121 -17.58 21.00 -1.15
C ASP A 121 -16.23 21.33 -1.82
N TYR A 122 -15.13 21.21 -1.07
CA TYR A 122 -13.78 21.38 -1.62
C TYR A 122 -13.49 20.30 -2.65
N PHE A 123 -13.75 19.02 -2.37
CA PHE A 123 -13.56 17.94 -3.34
C PHE A 123 -14.51 18.06 -4.54
N ALA A 124 -15.78 18.44 -4.30
CA ALA A 124 -16.76 18.66 -5.36
C ALA A 124 -16.37 19.82 -6.30
N SER A 125 -15.59 20.80 -5.82
CA SER A 125 -15.07 21.92 -6.62
C SER A 125 -13.98 21.54 -7.63
N ASN A 126 -13.58 20.26 -7.68
CA ASN A 126 -12.51 19.75 -8.54
C ASN A 126 -11.16 20.47 -8.31
N PRO A 127 -10.57 20.32 -7.10
CA PRO A 127 -9.36 21.04 -6.73
C PRO A 127 -8.14 20.57 -7.51
N GLU A 128 -7.08 21.37 -7.45
CA GLU A 128 -5.76 20.94 -7.91
C GLU A 128 -5.16 19.95 -6.90
N ILE A 129 -4.48 18.94 -7.43
CA ILE A 129 -3.81 17.87 -6.69
C ILE A 129 -2.40 17.67 -7.26
N ILE A 130 -1.47 17.18 -6.44
CA ILE A 130 -0.17 16.72 -6.91
C ILE A 130 -0.20 15.20 -6.94
N ILE A 131 0.22 14.63 -8.06
CA ILE A 131 0.54 13.22 -8.15
C ILE A 131 2.05 13.12 -8.24
N VAL A 132 2.66 12.44 -7.28
CA VAL A 132 4.11 12.33 -7.21
C VAL A 132 4.58 11.33 -8.26
N GLU A 133 4.12 10.08 -8.14
CA GLU A 133 4.45 9.00 -9.07
C GLU A 133 3.28 8.77 -10.03
N ILE A 134 3.25 9.55 -11.11
CA ILE A 134 2.17 9.45 -12.09
C ILE A 134 2.18 8.12 -12.83
N ASP A 135 3.35 7.54 -13.07
CA ASP A 135 3.49 6.29 -13.82
C ASP A 135 3.00 5.09 -13.00
N PHE A 136 3.19 5.10 -11.67
CA PHE A 136 2.56 4.12 -10.77
C PHE A 136 1.02 4.15 -10.87
N MET A 137 0.44 5.36 -11.03
CA MET A 137 -1.01 5.58 -11.06
C MET A 137 -1.61 5.50 -12.47
N ARG A 138 -0.80 5.52 -13.52
CA ARG A 138 -1.27 5.66 -14.90
C ARG A 138 -1.87 4.33 -15.36
N ARG A 139 -3.07 4.41 -15.91
CA ARG A 139 -3.60 3.41 -16.82
C ARG A 139 -3.11 3.67 -18.25
N SER A 140 -2.27 2.81 -18.80
CA SER A 140 -1.84 2.89 -20.19
C SER A 140 -2.70 1.99 -21.07
N ALA A 141 -3.78 2.56 -21.58
CA ALA A 141 -4.43 1.98 -22.76
C ALA A 141 -3.62 2.23 -24.06
N LEU A 142 -2.37 2.74 -23.98
CA LEU A 142 -1.67 3.39 -25.09
C LEU A 142 -0.16 3.11 -25.19
N THR A 143 0.44 2.24 -24.36
CA THR A 143 1.86 1.87 -24.51
C THR A 143 1.99 0.35 -24.66
N ASP A 144 2.56 -0.08 -25.79
CA ASP A 144 2.82 -1.49 -26.16
C ASP A 144 3.91 -2.17 -25.29
N ASN A 145 4.12 -1.69 -24.07
CA ASN A 145 5.17 -2.16 -23.17
C ASN A 145 4.56 -3.02 -22.06
N GLU A 146 5.14 -4.18 -21.78
CA GLU A 146 4.71 -5.18 -20.79
C GLU A 146 4.93 -4.74 -19.32
N GLU A 147 4.83 -3.45 -19.01
CA GLU A 147 4.95 -2.95 -17.65
C GLU A 147 3.60 -3.12 -16.93
N LEU A 148 3.58 -3.99 -15.91
CA LEU A 148 2.39 -4.28 -15.13
C LEU A 148 2.01 -3.05 -14.29
N GLU A 149 0.78 -2.57 -14.41
CA GLU A 149 0.29 -1.40 -13.69
C GLU A 149 -0.41 -1.77 -12.37
N ILE A 150 -0.59 -0.81 -11.46
CA ILE A 150 -1.33 -1.06 -10.21
C ILE A 150 -2.77 -1.53 -10.48
N THR A 151 -3.42 -1.00 -11.51
CA THR A 151 -4.78 -1.40 -11.89
C THR A 151 -4.81 -2.87 -12.29
N ASP A 152 -3.92 -3.28 -13.18
CA ASP A 152 -3.90 -4.63 -13.74
C ASP A 152 -3.45 -5.64 -12.69
N LEU A 153 -2.49 -5.25 -11.85
CA LEU A 153 -2.08 -6.02 -10.68
C LEU A 153 -3.28 -6.28 -9.76
N LEU A 154 -4.03 -5.25 -9.37
CA LEU A 154 -5.18 -5.39 -8.48
C LEU A 154 -6.30 -6.23 -9.10
N LEU A 155 -6.52 -6.14 -10.42
CA LEU A 155 -7.52 -6.97 -11.12
C LEU A 155 -7.09 -8.44 -11.25
N SER A 156 -5.79 -8.71 -11.27
CA SER A 156 -5.25 -10.07 -11.39
C SER A 156 -5.26 -10.86 -10.07
N ILE A 157 -5.44 -10.19 -8.94
CA ILE A 157 -5.32 -10.76 -7.60
C ILE A 157 -6.70 -11.06 -7.01
N ASP A 158 -6.82 -12.20 -6.33
CA ASP A 158 -8.04 -12.57 -5.61
C ASP A 158 -8.37 -11.48 -4.56
N PRO A 159 -9.60 -10.93 -4.54
CA PRO A 159 -10.02 -9.92 -3.57
C PRO A 159 -9.76 -10.29 -2.11
N ARG A 160 -9.75 -11.58 -1.77
CA ARG A 160 -9.39 -12.07 -0.43
C ARG A 160 -7.96 -11.70 -0.07
N VAL A 161 -7.00 -11.84 -0.99
CA VAL A 161 -5.59 -11.54 -0.73
C VAL A 161 -5.40 -10.04 -0.48
N ILE A 162 -6.06 -9.20 -1.30
CA ILE A 162 -6.09 -7.74 -1.11
C ILE A 162 -6.70 -7.40 0.26
N THR A 163 -7.80 -8.05 0.62
CA THR A 163 -8.48 -7.85 1.91
C THR A 163 -7.58 -8.23 3.08
N ASN A 164 -6.93 -9.39 3.03
CA ASN A 164 -5.99 -9.84 4.04
C ASN A 164 -4.82 -8.87 4.20
N TYR A 165 -4.27 -8.38 3.08
CA TYR A 165 -3.20 -7.39 3.08
C TYR A 165 -3.62 -6.08 3.75
N VAL A 166 -4.81 -5.55 3.42
CA VAL A 166 -5.34 -4.32 4.03
C VAL A 166 -5.57 -4.51 5.54
N TYR A 167 -6.11 -5.66 5.97
CA TYR A 167 -6.25 -5.96 7.40
C TYR A 167 -4.91 -6.03 8.11
N LEU A 168 -3.89 -6.64 7.49
CA LEU A 168 -2.54 -6.71 8.05
C LEU A 168 -1.92 -5.31 8.20
N GLN A 169 -2.05 -4.46 7.18
CA GLN A 169 -1.54 -3.08 7.23
C GLN A 169 -2.28 -2.27 8.30
N TYR A 170 -3.61 -2.39 8.35
CA TYR A 170 -4.41 -1.75 9.38
C TYR A 170 -3.96 -2.19 10.77
N ALA A 171 -3.87 -3.50 11.03
CA ALA A 171 -3.44 -4.03 12.32
C ALA A 171 -2.02 -3.57 12.68
N SER A 172 -1.09 -3.58 11.72
CA SER A 172 0.30 -3.17 11.97
C SER A 172 0.43 -1.70 12.40
N ASN A 173 -0.47 -0.82 11.96
CA ASN A 173 -0.49 0.58 12.42
C ASN A 173 -0.84 0.73 13.92
N TRP A 174 -1.38 -0.32 14.54
CA TRP A 174 -1.72 -0.34 15.96
C TRP A 174 -0.73 -1.14 16.81
N ASP A 175 0.36 -1.66 16.23
CA ASP A 175 1.32 -2.53 16.93
C ASP A 175 1.75 -1.98 18.30
N GLY A 176 2.00 -0.66 18.38
CA GLY A 176 2.43 0.00 19.63
C GLY A 176 1.35 0.11 20.72
N GLU A 177 0.09 -0.15 20.38
CA GLU A 177 -1.05 -0.07 21.30
C GLU A 177 -1.59 -1.46 21.68
N MET A 178 -1.03 -2.55 21.13
CA MET A 178 -1.51 -3.92 21.38
C MET A 178 -0.88 -4.58 22.63
N GLY A 179 0.10 -3.92 23.25
CA GLY A 179 0.77 -4.35 24.47
C GLY A 179 1.90 -5.35 24.29
N GLU A 180 2.56 -5.70 25.40
CA GLU A 180 3.85 -6.41 25.44
C GLU A 180 3.89 -7.71 24.64
N ARG A 181 2.80 -8.49 24.60
CA ARG A 181 2.74 -9.76 23.84
C ARG A 181 2.99 -9.57 22.34
N TYR A 182 2.57 -8.45 21.78
CA TYR A 182 2.78 -8.13 20.36
C TYR A 182 4.16 -7.48 20.12
N GLU A 183 4.65 -6.72 21.09
CA GLU A 183 6.02 -6.20 21.07
C GLU A 183 7.05 -7.33 21.07
N ASP A 184 6.84 -8.37 21.89
CA ASP A 184 7.70 -9.55 21.95
C ASP A 184 7.79 -10.26 20.60
N ILE A 185 6.67 -10.38 19.88
CA ILE A 185 6.65 -10.97 18.52
C ILE A 185 7.53 -10.16 17.57
N ASN A 186 7.49 -8.83 17.66
CA ASN A 186 8.35 -7.95 16.87
C ASN A 186 9.84 -8.10 17.27
N LEU A 187 10.14 -8.28 18.56
CA LEU A 187 11.49 -8.44 19.09
C LEU A 187 12.12 -9.79 18.72
N VAL A 188 11.34 -10.88 18.73
CA VAL A 188 11.81 -12.22 18.34
C VAL A 188 12.20 -12.27 16.87
N ASN A 189 11.46 -11.53 16.04
CA ASN A 189 11.65 -11.48 14.59
C ASN A 189 12.52 -10.28 14.14
N ASN A 190 13.19 -9.58 15.06
CA ASN A 190 13.88 -8.33 14.76
C ASN A 190 15.01 -8.49 13.73
N PHE A 191 14.98 -7.60 12.75
CA PHE A 191 15.93 -7.49 11.64
C PHE A 191 17.27 -6.92 12.11
N ARG A 192 18.12 -7.72 12.74
CA ARG A 192 19.54 -7.36 12.95
C ARG A 192 20.43 -7.90 11.84
#